data_AF-A0A961DU33-F1
#
_entry.id   AF-A0A961DU33-F1
#
_cell.length_a   1.000
_cell.length_b   1.000
_cell.length_c   1.000
_cell.angle_alpha   90.00
_cell.angle_beta   90.00
_cell.angle_gamma   90.00
#
_symmetry.space_group_name_H-M   'P 1'
#
loop_
_entity.id
_entity.type
_entity.pdbx_description
1 polymer ?
#
loop_
_entity_poly.entity_id
_entity_poly.type
_entity_poly.pdbx_seq_one_letter_code
_entity_poly.pdbx_strand_id
1 'polypeptide(L)'
;QANPLREARGVIENLVTDHAADLQHNDRATALLEGTAKELRPLAQTFMDGLRSGAYNGHLDASTAVRVSSLFRYASGLSSLDAYQSEFGKIGTPGVVLDDLTSALTEGIEELTRPVDAIKHQAKTVTVGISRSDETLLQVALVGDVLEAGAPRDRLSYATLRSLAELSPAVVDVVGFTRYRVENGEHDDATAVVIDRGGVSLNLTSRTERDPRLRGTKHLVAREHELMVARGRGDGRTVLIVPETKDGQTTGLTLLHLRLVDRLPAATARAVLSGYRRRYQALRDAVTETEDHFRDDLLAEQDVLDLLCDPILDLADRWRA
;
A
#
# COMPACT_ATOMS: atom_id res chain seq x y z
N GLN A 1 14.87 -30.73 -7.84
CA GLN A 1 15.10 -29.51 -8.64
C GLN A 1 16.58 -29.08 -8.62
N ALA A 2 17.31 -29.20 -7.50
CA ALA A 2 18.72 -28.81 -7.42
C ALA A 2 19.79 -29.81 -7.96
N ASN A 3 19.40 -31.00 -8.42
CA ASN A 3 20.38 -32.04 -8.81
C ASN A 3 21.35 -31.61 -9.93
N PRO A 4 20.92 -30.94 -11.01
CA PRO A 4 21.84 -30.49 -12.05
C PRO A 4 22.91 -29.52 -11.54
N LEU A 5 22.56 -28.66 -10.56
CA LEU A 5 23.50 -27.71 -9.96
C LEU A 5 24.50 -28.43 -9.04
N ARG A 6 24.05 -29.45 -8.30
CA ARG A 6 24.93 -30.28 -7.45
C ARG A 6 25.93 -31.07 -8.27
N GLU A 7 25.48 -31.66 -9.37
CA GLU A 7 26.35 -32.38 -10.30
C GLU A 7 27.37 -31.43 -10.93
N ALA A 8 26.95 -30.24 -11.36
CA ALA A 8 27.87 -29.24 -11.93
C ALA A 8 28.91 -28.77 -10.92
N ARG A 9 28.50 -28.57 -9.65
CA ARG A 9 29.43 -28.22 -8.57
C ARG A 9 30.42 -29.33 -8.31
N GLY A 10 29.99 -30.60 -8.30
CA GLY A 10 30.86 -31.76 -8.13
C GLY A 10 31.91 -31.90 -9.25
N VAL A 11 31.54 -31.61 -10.50
CA VAL A 11 32.49 -31.59 -11.62
C VAL A 11 33.60 -30.55 -11.39
N ILE A 12 33.24 -29.34 -10.93
CA ILE A 12 34.20 -28.27 -10.66
C ILE A 12 35.07 -28.60 -9.44
N GLU A 13 34.48 -29.11 -8.36
CA GLU A 13 35.20 -29.51 -7.13
C GLU A 13 36.26 -30.58 -7.41
N ASN A 14 35.94 -31.61 -8.21
CA ASN A 14 36.90 -32.64 -8.61
C ASN A 14 38.06 -32.04 -9.41
N LEU A 15 37.76 -31.14 -10.34
CA LEU A 15 38.79 -30.50 -11.16
C LEU A 15 39.72 -29.61 -10.34
N VAL A 16 39.17 -28.78 -9.45
CA VAL A 16 39.95 -27.90 -8.57
C VAL A 16 40.83 -28.74 -7.62
N THR A 17 40.32 -29.87 -7.13
CA THR A 17 41.07 -30.77 -6.25
C THR A 17 42.22 -31.46 -6.98
N ASP A 18 41.99 -31.94 -8.20
CA ASP A 18 42.97 -32.72 -8.97
C ASP A 18 44.03 -31.83 -9.65
N HIS A 19 43.73 -30.56 -9.93
CA HIS A 19 44.56 -29.69 -10.78
C HIS A 19 44.84 -28.29 -10.18
N ALA A 20 44.79 -28.14 -8.85
CA ALA A 20 45.01 -26.86 -8.16
C ALA A 20 46.30 -26.12 -8.57
N ALA A 21 47.39 -26.86 -8.83
CA ALA A 21 48.68 -26.28 -9.24
C ALA A 21 48.69 -25.76 -10.69
N ASP A 22 47.88 -26.37 -11.57
CA ASP A 22 47.80 -26.00 -12.98
C ASP A 22 46.88 -24.79 -13.21
N LEU A 23 45.92 -24.55 -12.30
CA LEU A 23 45.08 -23.34 -12.30
C LEU A 23 45.87 -22.05 -11.99
N GLN A 24 47.08 -22.16 -11.43
CA GLN A 24 47.98 -21.02 -11.19
C GLN A 24 48.74 -20.58 -12.45
N HIS A 25 48.70 -21.37 -13.53
CA HIS A 25 49.37 -21.09 -14.80
C HIS A 25 48.34 -20.91 -15.92
N ASN A 26 48.21 -19.68 -16.45
CA ASN A 26 47.14 -19.28 -17.38
C ASN A 26 46.95 -20.22 -18.60
N ASP A 27 48.02 -20.68 -19.23
CA ASP A 27 47.94 -21.54 -20.42
C ASP A 27 47.35 -22.93 -20.09
N ARG A 28 47.70 -23.48 -18.92
CA ARG A 28 47.16 -24.77 -18.44
C ARG A 28 45.75 -24.61 -17.91
N ALA A 29 45.46 -23.50 -17.24
CA ALA A 29 44.12 -23.17 -16.76
C ALA A 29 43.10 -23.05 -17.90
N THR A 30 43.51 -22.52 -19.05
CA THR A 30 42.67 -22.43 -20.26
C THR A 30 42.35 -23.82 -20.83
N ALA A 31 43.36 -24.67 -20.99
CA ALA A 31 43.18 -26.05 -21.45
C ALA A 31 42.31 -26.89 -20.50
N LEU A 32 42.44 -26.65 -19.18
CA LEU A 32 41.60 -27.29 -18.18
C LEU A 32 40.14 -26.88 -18.31
N LEU A 33 39.85 -25.59 -18.44
CA LEU A 33 38.49 -25.07 -18.63
C LEU A 33 37.84 -25.63 -19.91
N GLU A 34 38.60 -25.69 -21.01
CA GLU A 34 38.13 -26.32 -22.26
C GLU A 34 37.83 -27.81 -22.09
N GLY A 35 38.59 -28.52 -21.26
CA GLY A 35 38.32 -29.90 -20.86
C GLY A 35 37.01 -30.03 -20.08
N THR A 36 36.83 -29.19 -19.05
CA THR A 36 35.62 -29.17 -18.20
C THR A 36 34.36 -28.81 -18.98
N ALA A 37 34.49 -27.97 -20.00
CA ALA A 37 33.37 -27.51 -20.80
C ALA A 37 32.56 -28.68 -21.41
N LYS A 38 33.19 -29.83 -21.69
CA LYS A 38 32.48 -31.02 -22.20
C LYS A 38 31.51 -31.61 -21.16
N GLU A 39 31.91 -31.61 -19.89
CA GLU A 39 31.12 -32.15 -18.79
C GLU A 39 30.07 -31.15 -18.29
N LEU A 40 30.38 -29.85 -18.34
CA LEU A 40 29.44 -28.80 -17.92
C LEU A 40 28.32 -28.54 -18.93
N ARG A 41 28.55 -28.73 -20.23
CA ARG A 41 27.53 -28.50 -21.29
C ARG A 41 26.19 -29.21 -21.06
N PRO A 42 26.12 -30.53 -20.82
CA PRO A 42 24.82 -31.20 -20.61
C PRO A 42 24.11 -30.72 -19.34
N LEU A 43 24.87 -30.36 -18.30
CA LEU A 43 24.33 -29.82 -17.05
C LEU A 43 23.79 -28.40 -17.24
N ALA A 44 24.53 -27.58 -17.98
CA ALA A 44 24.12 -26.24 -18.39
C ALA A 44 22.84 -26.29 -19.25
N GLN A 45 22.75 -27.21 -20.21
CA GLN A 45 21.54 -27.40 -21.02
C GLN A 45 20.35 -27.78 -20.15
N THR A 46 20.51 -28.75 -19.25
CA THR A 46 19.44 -29.16 -18.33
C THR A 46 18.95 -27.99 -17.47
N PHE A 47 19.87 -27.14 -16.98
CA PHE A 47 19.53 -25.93 -16.25
C PHE A 47 18.78 -24.90 -17.12
N MET A 48 19.27 -24.63 -18.35
CA MET A 48 18.61 -23.70 -19.27
C MET A 48 17.21 -24.18 -19.68
N ASP A 49 17.02 -25.49 -19.82
CA ASP A 49 15.71 -26.10 -20.11
C ASP A 49 14.75 -25.93 -18.93
N GLY A 50 15.26 -26.07 -17.71
CA GLY A 50 14.51 -25.76 -16.49
C GLY A 50 14.07 -24.29 -16.42
N LEU A 51 14.92 -23.35 -16.83
CA LEU A 51 14.56 -21.93 -16.92
C LEU A 51 13.49 -21.67 -17.99
N ARG A 52 13.67 -22.22 -19.21
CA ARG A 52 12.72 -22.04 -20.33
C ARG A 52 11.34 -22.63 -20.04
N SER A 53 11.28 -23.74 -19.31
CA SER A 53 10.04 -24.40 -18.91
C SER A 53 9.40 -23.78 -17.65
N GLY A 54 10.07 -22.84 -16.98
CA GLY A 54 9.61 -22.25 -15.73
C GLY A 54 9.70 -23.19 -14.52
N ALA A 55 10.47 -24.27 -14.61
CA ALA A 55 10.60 -25.29 -13.56
C ALA A 55 11.22 -24.76 -12.25
N TYR A 56 11.86 -23.59 -12.30
CA TYR A 56 12.48 -22.93 -11.15
C TYR A 56 11.68 -21.73 -10.60
N ASN A 57 10.54 -21.40 -11.21
CA ASN A 57 9.74 -20.24 -10.82
C ASN A 57 9.30 -20.35 -9.34
N GLY A 58 9.53 -19.28 -8.57
CA GLY A 58 9.18 -19.21 -7.15
C GLY A 58 10.12 -19.95 -6.20
N HIS A 59 11.17 -20.60 -6.72
CA HIS A 59 12.19 -21.29 -5.92
C HIS A 59 13.60 -20.75 -6.13
N LEU A 60 13.89 -20.20 -7.31
CA LEU A 60 15.19 -19.61 -7.66
C LEU A 60 15.01 -18.11 -7.93
N ASP A 61 15.84 -17.28 -7.30
CA ASP A 61 15.80 -15.83 -7.49
C ASP A 61 16.29 -15.46 -8.90
N ALA A 62 15.75 -14.35 -9.44
CA ALA A 62 16.08 -13.89 -10.78
C ALA A 62 17.57 -13.53 -10.91
N SER A 63 18.17 -12.94 -9.88
CA SER A 63 19.60 -12.64 -9.82
C SER A 63 20.44 -13.91 -9.90
N THR A 64 20.08 -14.93 -9.12
CA THR A 64 20.78 -16.22 -9.07
C THR A 64 20.64 -16.97 -10.38
N ALA A 65 19.44 -17.01 -10.96
CA ALA A 65 19.17 -17.58 -12.27
C ALA A 65 20.01 -16.93 -13.38
N VAL A 66 20.07 -15.60 -13.45
CA VAL A 66 20.86 -14.85 -14.44
C VAL A 66 22.34 -15.08 -14.24
N ARG A 67 22.82 -15.08 -12.99
CA ARG A 67 24.21 -15.29 -12.64
C ARG A 67 24.69 -16.69 -13.02
N VAL A 68 23.97 -17.74 -12.62
CA VAL A 68 24.30 -19.14 -12.98
C VAL A 68 24.23 -19.34 -14.50
N SER A 69 23.21 -18.80 -15.16
CA SER A 69 23.07 -18.87 -16.62
C SER A 69 24.28 -18.28 -17.33
N SER A 70 24.75 -17.14 -16.85
CA SER A 70 25.84 -16.39 -17.47
C SER A 70 27.18 -17.06 -17.24
N LEU A 71 27.45 -17.51 -16.01
CA LEU A 71 28.66 -18.23 -15.66
C LEU A 71 28.76 -19.59 -16.39
N PHE A 72 27.64 -20.28 -16.64
CA PHE A 72 27.64 -21.46 -17.49
C PHE A 72 28.06 -21.17 -18.94
N ARG A 73 27.71 -19.99 -19.49
CA ARG A 73 28.14 -19.61 -20.86
C ARG A 73 29.65 -19.43 -20.93
N TYR A 74 30.25 -18.79 -19.93
CA TYR A 74 31.71 -18.64 -19.85
C TYR A 74 32.41 -19.98 -19.60
N ALA A 75 31.94 -20.76 -18.62
CA ALA A 75 32.55 -22.05 -18.26
C ALA A 75 32.41 -23.13 -19.35
N SER A 76 31.38 -23.04 -20.19
CA SER A 76 31.17 -23.97 -21.32
C SER A 76 31.86 -23.51 -22.61
N GLY A 77 32.48 -22.33 -22.62
CA GLY A 77 33.11 -21.72 -23.80
C GLY A 77 32.14 -21.14 -24.83
N LEU A 78 30.88 -20.87 -24.45
CA LEU A 78 29.90 -20.20 -25.32
C LEU A 78 30.10 -18.68 -25.37
N SER A 79 30.78 -18.10 -24.37
CA SER A 79 31.12 -16.68 -24.30
C SER A 79 32.62 -16.49 -24.07
N SER A 80 33.22 -15.50 -24.74
CA SER A 80 34.65 -15.17 -24.58
C SER A 80 34.92 -14.57 -23.21
N LEU A 81 36.03 -14.95 -22.57
CA LEU A 81 36.48 -14.36 -21.30
C LEU A 81 36.75 -12.85 -21.40
N ASP A 82 37.01 -12.32 -22.60
CA ASP A 82 37.19 -10.87 -22.83
C ASP A 82 35.93 -10.07 -22.45
N ALA A 83 34.75 -10.67 -22.61
CA ALA A 83 33.48 -10.02 -22.27
C ALA A 83 33.17 -10.07 -20.76
N TYR A 84 33.88 -10.90 -20.00
CA TYR A 84 33.59 -11.16 -18.59
C TYR A 84 33.64 -9.89 -17.72
N GLN A 85 34.61 -9.00 -18.00
CA GLN A 85 34.76 -7.76 -17.24
C GLN A 85 33.56 -6.82 -17.42
N SER A 86 32.94 -6.82 -18.59
CA SER A 86 31.75 -5.99 -18.84
C SER A 86 30.52 -6.48 -18.07
N GLU A 87 30.43 -7.79 -17.80
CA GLU A 87 29.29 -8.41 -17.14
C GLU A 87 29.47 -8.52 -15.62
N PHE A 88 30.70 -8.74 -15.13
CA PHE A 88 30.99 -8.98 -13.71
C PHE A 88 31.95 -7.95 -13.06
N GLY A 89 32.41 -6.94 -13.81
CA GLY A 89 33.25 -5.85 -13.29
C GLY A 89 34.68 -6.24 -12.91
N LYS A 90 35.11 -7.48 -13.19
CA LYS A 90 36.46 -7.99 -12.92
C LYS A 90 36.99 -8.82 -14.08
N ILE A 91 38.31 -8.98 -14.17
CA ILE A 91 38.96 -9.74 -15.24
C ILE A 91 38.58 -11.22 -15.13
N GLY A 92 38.03 -11.78 -16.21
CA GLY A 92 37.68 -13.20 -16.30
C GLY A 92 38.90 -14.05 -16.62
N THR A 93 39.45 -14.73 -15.61
CA THR A 93 40.41 -15.82 -15.82
C THR A 93 39.71 -17.16 -15.62
N PRO A 94 40.22 -18.28 -16.18
CA PRO A 94 39.59 -19.58 -16.00
C PRO A 94 39.31 -19.95 -14.53
N GLY A 95 40.26 -19.70 -13.62
CA GLY A 95 40.06 -19.91 -12.19
C GLY A 95 38.94 -19.05 -11.61
N VAL A 96 38.91 -17.75 -11.95
CA VAL A 96 37.85 -16.82 -11.51
C VAL A 96 36.46 -17.27 -11.97
N VAL A 97 36.33 -17.76 -13.20
CA VAL A 97 35.05 -18.25 -13.72
C VAL A 97 34.57 -19.49 -12.96
N LEU A 98 35.48 -20.43 -12.67
CA LEU A 98 35.15 -21.65 -11.92
C LEU A 98 34.76 -21.35 -10.47
N ASP A 99 35.47 -20.41 -9.82
CA ASP A 99 35.18 -19.98 -8.44
C ASP A 99 33.81 -19.26 -8.37
N ASP A 100 33.56 -18.34 -9.31
CA ASP A 100 32.29 -17.62 -9.37
C ASP A 100 31.12 -18.54 -9.68
N LEU A 101 31.32 -19.51 -10.60
CA LEU A 101 30.31 -20.52 -10.92
C LEU A 101 30.03 -21.42 -9.71
N THR A 102 31.05 -21.88 -8.99
CA THR A 102 30.89 -22.68 -7.77
C THR A 102 30.09 -21.93 -6.70
N SER A 103 30.37 -20.63 -6.54
CA SER A 103 29.65 -19.75 -5.62
C SER A 103 28.18 -19.62 -6.02
N ALA A 104 27.90 -19.32 -7.29
CA ALA A 104 26.55 -19.16 -7.81
C ALA A 104 25.74 -20.47 -7.79
N LEU A 105 26.38 -21.62 -8.05
CA LEU A 105 25.76 -22.93 -7.94
C LEU A 105 25.38 -23.26 -6.50
N THR A 106 26.22 -22.89 -5.53
CA THR A 106 25.94 -23.09 -4.11
C THR A 106 24.73 -22.28 -3.65
N GLU A 107 24.67 -21.00 -4.02
CA GLU A 107 23.53 -20.12 -3.77
C GLU A 107 22.24 -20.68 -4.41
N GLY A 108 22.31 -21.09 -5.68
CA GLY A 108 21.16 -21.71 -6.37
C GLY A 108 20.73 -23.05 -5.77
N ILE A 109 21.65 -23.86 -5.24
CA ILE A 109 21.32 -25.10 -4.52
C ILE A 109 20.59 -24.75 -3.22
N GLU A 110 21.08 -23.77 -2.45
CA GLU A 110 20.43 -23.34 -1.21
C GLU A 110 19.00 -22.85 -1.45
N GLU A 111 18.80 -22.02 -2.48
CA GLU A 111 17.48 -21.54 -2.90
C GLU A 111 16.54 -22.70 -3.30
N LEU A 112 16.99 -23.58 -4.20
CA LEU A 112 16.20 -24.72 -4.70
C LEU A 112 15.97 -25.84 -3.68
N THR A 113 16.67 -25.80 -2.54
CA THR A 113 16.56 -26.81 -1.47
C THR A 113 15.98 -26.24 -0.19
N ARG A 114 15.76 -24.93 -0.12
CA ARG A 114 15.06 -24.29 0.99
C ARG A 114 13.64 -24.88 1.08
N PRO A 115 13.24 -25.40 2.24
CA PRO A 115 11.90 -25.97 2.40
C PRO A 115 10.85 -24.89 2.14
N VAL A 116 9.79 -25.27 1.41
CA VAL A 116 8.65 -24.41 1.04
C VAL A 116 8.05 -23.69 2.26
N ASP A 117 8.21 -24.24 3.46
CA ASP A 117 7.73 -23.64 4.71
C ASP A 117 8.47 -22.34 5.11
N ALA A 118 9.72 -22.13 4.69
CA ALA A 118 10.40 -20.85 4.92
C ALA A 118 9.84 -19.73 4.01
N ILE A 119 9.48 -20.07 2.77
CA ILE A 119 8.80 -19.17 1.82
C ILE A 119 7.37 -18.90 2.28
N LYS A 120 6.66 -19.90 2.83
CA LYS A 120 5.34 -19.70 3.47
C LYS A 120 5.43 -18.87 4.74
N HIS A 121 6.43 -19.07 5.60
CA HIS A 121 6.60 -18.25 6.82
C HIS A 121 6.88 -16.79 6.49
N GLN A 122 7.67 -16.51 5.45
CA GLN A 122 7.94 -15.15 4.95
C GLN A 122 6.72 -14.54 4.24
N ALA A 123 5.99 -15.33 3.44
CA ALA A 123 4.74 -14.88 2.81
C ALA A 123 3.61 -14.65 3.83
N LYS A 124 3.59 -15.39 4.94
CA LYS A 124 2.63 -15.21 6.05
C LYS A 124 2.85 -13.92 6.82
N THR A 125 4.01 -13.28 6.69
CA THR A 125 4.31 -12.02 7.37
C THR A 125 4.05 -10.77 6.52
N VAL A 126 3.94 -10.88 5.18
CA VAL A 126 3.82 -9.69 4.31
C VAL A 126 2.38 -9.39 3.90
N THR A 127 1.45 -10.35 3.93
CA THR A 127 0.02 -10.09 3.67
C THR A 127 -0.85 -10.00 4.92
N VAL A 128 -0.45 -10.57 6.06
CA VAL A 128 -1.28 -10.57 7.29
C VAL A 128 -1.31 -9.20 7.98
N GLY A 129 -0.25 -8.39 7.87
CA GLY A 129 -0.17 -7.08 8.52
C GLY A 129 -1.09 -6.03 7.89
N ILE A 130 -1.25 -6.05 6.57
CA ILE A 130 -2.04 -5.06 5.82
C ILE A 130 -3.55 -5.39 5.83
N SER A 131 -3.93 -6.68 5.93
CA SER A 131 -5.34 -7.06 6.03
C SER A 131 -5.97 -6.76 7.38
N ARG A 132 -5.20 -6.84 8.48
CA ARG A 132 -5.74 -6.61 9.84
C ARG A 132 -6.13 -5.16 10.10
N SER A 133 -5.37 -4.19 9.57
CA SER A 133 -5.70 -2.77 9.72
C SER A 133 -6.99 -2.41 9.00
N ASP A 134 -7.22 -2.93 7.79
CA ASP A 134 -8.42 -2.63 7.00
C ASP A 134 -9.66 -3.33 7.58
N GLU A 135 -9.52 -4.59 8.03
CA GLU A 135 -10.61 -5.32 8.68
C GLU A 135 -10.99 -4.70 10.04
N THR A 136 -10.02 -4.14 10.77
CA THR A 136 -10.30 -3.41 12.02
C THR A 136 -11.08 -2.11 11.75
N LEU A 137 -10.78 -1.41 10.65
CA LEU A 137 -11.54 -0.21 10.26
C LEU A 137 -13.00 -0.53 9.96
N LEU A 138 -13.28 -1.71 9.38
CA LEU A 138 -14.66 -2.16 9.12
C LEU A 138 -15.45 -2.50 10.39
N GLN A 139 -14.78 -2.69 11.53
CA GLN A 139 -15.42 -2.95 12.84
C GLN A 139 -15.75 -1.66 13.60
N VAL A 140 -15.34 -0.48 13.11
CA VAL A 140 -15.68 0.80 13.72
C VAL A 140 -17.17 1.07 13.54
N ALA A 141 -17.85 1.46 14.63
CA ALA A 141 -19.30 1.74 14.64
C ALA A 141 -19.73 2.69 13.52
N LEU A 142 -19.09 3.86 13.38
CA LEU A 142 -19.46 4.84 12.35
C LEU A 142 -19.23 4.33 10.91
N VAL A 143 -18.24 3.45 10.70
CA VAL A 143 -18.05 2.78 9.41
C VAL A 143 -19.20 1.80 9.15
N GLY A 144 -19.59 1.04 10.18
CA GLY A 144 -20.79 0.21 10.17
C GLY A 144 -22.03 0.99 9.75
N ASP A 145 -22.29 2.14 10.38
CA ASP A 145 -23.46 2.98 10.07
C ASP A 145 -23.48 3.45 8.60
N VAL A 146 -22.33 3.81 8.03
CA VAL A 146 -22.21 4.19 6.60
C VAL A 146 -22.54 3.00 5.69
N LEU A 147 -22.08 1.80 6.03
CA LEU A 147 -22.36 0.58 5.27
C LEU A 147 -23.81 0.14 5.40
N GLU A 148 -24.40 0.23 6.59
CA GLU A 148 -25.80 -0.08 6.86
C GLU A 148 -26.75 0.90 6.17
N ALA A 149 -26.35 2.18 6.03
CA ALA A 149 -27.04 3.15 5.19
C ALA A 149 -27.02 2.76 3.70
N GLY A 150 -26.19 1.79 3.30
CA GLY A 150 -26.15 1.18 1.97
C GLY A 150 -24.91 1.53 1.15
N ALA A 151 -23.94 2.28 1.69
CA ALA A 151 -22.73 2.62 0.96
C ALA A 151 -21.96 1.34 0.55
N PRO A 152 -21.59 1.17 -0.73
CA PRO A 152 -20.87 0.01 -1.19
C PRO A 152 -19.42 0.04 -0.68
N ARG A 153 -18.98 -1.07 -0.07
CA ARG A 153 -17.65 -1.21 0.56
C ARG A 153 -16.51 -0.87 -0.40
N ASP A 154 -16.63 -1.27 -1.67
CA ASP A 154 -15.65 -1.04 -2.72
C ASP A 154 -15.62 0.41 -3.25
N ARG A 155 -16.49 1.30 -2.73
CA ARG A 155 -16.47 2.74 -3.09
C ARG A 155 -16.09 3.65 -1.93
N LEU A 156 -15.68 3.09 -0.80
CA LEU A 156 -15.12 3.88 0.30
C LEU A 156 -13.60 3.83 0.20
N SER A 157 -12.98 4.99 0.00
CA SER A 157 -11.52 5.07 -0.02
C SER A 157 -10.93 4.75 1.36
N TYR A 158 -9.68 4.30 1.41
CA TYR A 158 -8.97 4.08 2.68
C TYR A 158 -8.90 5.36 3.54
N ALA A 159 -8.69 6.52 2.91
CA ALA A 159 -8.68 7.81 3.59
C ALA A 159 -10.05 8.13 4.23
N THR A 160 -11.13 7.79 3.54
CA THR A 160 -12.50 7.92 4.05
C THR A 160 -12.70 7.02 5.28
N LEU A 161 -12.35 5.73 5.19
CA LEU A 161 -12.49 4.77 6.29
C LEU A 161 -11.70 5.21 7.54
N ARG A 162 -10.47 5.70 7.34
CA ARG A 162 -9.64 6.21 8.45
C ARG A 162 -10.26 7.45 9.09
N SER A 163 -10.77 8.38 8.28
CA SER A 163 -11.42 9.60 8.79
C SER A 163 -12.70 9.28 9.57
N LEU A 164 -13.48 8.28 9.13
CA LEU A 164 -14.64 7.78 9.87
C LEU A 164 -14.23 7.15 11.20
N ALA A 165 -13.15 6.36 11.23
CA ALA A 165 -12.62 5.77 12.45
C ALA A 165 -12.22 6.83 13.50
N GLU A 166 -11.51 7.87 13.06
CA GLU A 166 -11.08 8.96 13.93
C GLU A 166 -12.25 9.86 14.37
N LEU A 167 -13.30 10.00 13.55
CA LEU A 167 -14.52 10.73 13.91
C LEU A 167 -15.43 9.95 14.86
N SER A 168 -15.36 8.61 14.87
CA SER A 168 -16.30 7.75 15.61
C SER A 168 -16.47 8.12 17.10
N PRO A 169 -15.43 8.50 17.87
CA PRO A 169 -15.59 8.91 19.26
C PRO A 169 -16.43 10.18 19.47
N ALA A 170 -16.57 11.02 18.44
CA ALA A 170 -17.38 12.23 18.50
C ALA A 170 -18.88 11.96 18.25
N VAL A 171 -19.24 10.76 17.79
CA VAL A 171 -20.61 10.39 17.40
C VAL A 171 -21.27 9.61 18.53
N VAL A 172 -22.42 10.10 18.98
CA VAL A 172 -23.30 9.39 19.92
C VAL A 172 -24.20 8.42 19.18
N ASP A 173 -24.75 8.84 18.04
CA ASP A 173 -25.77 8.07 17.31
C ASP A 173 -25.97 8.58 15.88
N VAL A 174 -26.41 7.67 15.00
CA VAL A 174 -26.81 7.95 13.62
C VAL A 174 -28.32 7.79 13.51
N VAL A 175 -29.04 8.92 13.42
CA VAL A 175 -30.51 8.94 13.52
C VAL A 175 -31.24 8.82 12.19
N GLY A 176 -30.50 8.76 11.08
CA GLY A 176 -31.05 8.59 9.74
C GLY A 176 -30.03 8.85 8.65
N PHE A 177 -30.41 8.56 7.41
CA PHE A 177 -29.51 8.72 6.27
C PHE A 177 -30.26 9.08 4.99
N THR A 178 -29.53 9.66 4.03
CA THR A 178 -29.95 9.80 2.64
C THR A 178 -28.81 9.45 1.72
N ARG A 179 -29.08 8.57 0.74
CA ARG A 179 -28.11 8.23 -0.30
C ARG A 179 -28.44 8.87 -1.62
N TYR A 180 -27.38 9.31 -2.29
CA TYR A 180 -27.44 9.95 -3.57
C TYR A 180 -26.63 9.17 -4.58
N ARG A 181 -27.16 9.00 -5.79
CA ARG A 181 -26.37 8.73 -6.99
C ARG A 181 -25.88 10.06 -7.53
N VAL A 182 -24.59 10.16 -7.80
CA VAL A 182 -23.96 11.38 -8.35
C VAL A 182 -23.52 11.13 -9.79
N GLU A 183 -23.73 12.12 -10.63
CA GLU A 183 -23.20 12.20 -12.00
C GLU A 183 -22.32 13.45 -12.13
N ASN A 184 -21.18 13.33 -12.82
CA ASN A 184 -20.20 14.40 -13.04
C ASN A 184 -19.70 15.06 -11.74
N GLY A 185 -19.44 14.28 -10.68
CA GLY A 185 -19.20 14.79 -9.32
C GLY A 185 -18.06 15.80 -9.16
N GLU A 186 -17.07 15.78 -10.05
CA GLU A 186 -15.90 16.67 -10.03
C GLU A 186 -16.13 17.99 -10.79
N HIS A 187 -17.20 18.07 -11.57
CA HIS A 187 -17.47 19.16 -12.51
C HIS A 187 -18.54 20.11 -11.97
N ASP A 188 -18.67 21.29 -12.56
CA ASP A 188 -19.64 22.32 -12.14
C ASP A 188 -21.09 21.97 -12.51
N ASP A 189 -21.28 21.05 -13.46
CA ASP A 189 -22.57 20.51 -13.88
C ASP A 189 -22.99 19.25 -13.11
N ALA A 190 -22.29 18.92 -12.02
CA ALA A 190 -22.59 17.78 -11.15
C ALA A 190 -24.07 17.72 -10.75
N THR A 191 -24.64 16.52 -10.79
CA THR A 191 -26.02 16.28 -10.33
C THR A 191 -26.09 15.15 -9.30
N ALA A 192 -27.12 15.17 -8.48
CA ALA A 192 -27.39 14.15 -7.47
C ALA A 192 -28.86 13.80 -7.39
N VAL A 193 -29.17 12.51 -7.48
CA VAL A 193 -30.52 11.97 -7.34
C VAL A 193 -30.59 11.09 -6.12
N VAL A 194 -31.64 11.23 -5.33
CA VAL A 194 -31.84 10.41 -4.13
C VAL A 194 -32.20 9.00 -4.56
N ILE A 195 -31.45 8.02 -4.04
CA ILE A 195 -31.68 6.59 -4.33
C ILE A 195 -32.18 5.81 -3.13
N ASP A 196 -31.94 6.30 -1.91
CA ASP A 196 -32.40 5.65 -0.68
C ASP A 196 -32.46 6.64 0.49
N ARG A 197 -33.30 6.36 1.50
CA ARG A 197 -33.43 7.11 2.76
C ARG A 197 -33.87 6.23 3.92
N GLY A 198 -33.42 6.58 5.12
CA GLY A 198 -33.85 5.95 6.36
C GLY A 198 -33.88 6.89 7.56
N GLY A 199 -34.52 6.43 8.64
CA GLY A 199 -34.63 7.16 9.90
C GLY A 199 -35.32 8.53 9.76
N VAL A 200 -34.76 9.56 10.40
CA VAL A 200 -35.33 10.91 10.37
C VAL A 200 -35.43 11.50 8.96
N SER A 201 -34.66 11.02 7.99
CA SER A 201 -34.66 11.53 6.61
C SER A 201 -35.92 11.20 5.82
N LEU A 202 -36.68 10.19 6.23
CA LEU A 202 -37.94 9.81 5.56
C LEU A 202 -38.96 10.95 5.58
N ASN A 203 -38.92 11.78 6.62
CA ASN A 203 -39.84 12.91 6.80
C ASN A 203 -39.23 14.25 6.35
N LEU A 204 -38.10 14.24 5.63
CA LEU A 204 -37.42 15.44 5.16
C LEU A 204 -37.48 15.56 3.64
N THR A 205 -37.82 16.74 3.17
CA THR A 205 -37.76 17.08 1.74
C THR A 205 -36.31 17.37 1.35
N SER A 206 -35.78 16.66 0.35
CA SER A 206 -34.44 16.96 -0.17
C SER A 206 -34.54 18.01 -1.27
N ARG A 207 -33.68 19.02 -1.24
CA ARG A 207 -33.60 20.04 -2.31
C ARG A 207 -33.33 19.43 -3.68
N THR A 208 -32.57 18.32 -3.70
CA THR A 208 -32.22 17.59 -4.92
C THR A 208 -33.41 16.93 -5.61
N GLU A 209 -34.55 16.77 -4.92
CA GLU A 209 -35.79 16.26 -5.55
C GLU A 209 -36.40 17.29 -6.50
N ARG A 210 -36.13 18.59 -6.29
CA ARG A 210 -36.66 19.68 -7.13
C ARG A 210 -35.61 20.23 -8.10
N ASP A 211 -34.36 20.30 -7.66
CA ASP A 211 -33.23 20.74 -8.50
C ASP A 211 -32.07 19.74 -8.32
N PRO A 212 -31.81 18.87 -9.30
CA PRO A 212 -30.82 17.81 -9.16
C PRO A 212 -29.39 18.33 -9.11
N ARG A 213 -29.13 19.61 -9.39
CA ARG A 213 -27.78 20.17 -9.39
C ARG A 213 -27.15 20.08 -8.01
N LEU A 214 -25.95 19.51 -7.96
CA LEU A 214 -25.16 19.38 -6.76
C LEU A 214 -24.52 20.74 -6.44
N ARG A 215 -24.76 21.26 -5.23
CA ARG A 215 -24.27 22.58 -4.81
C ARG A 215 -23.85 22.59 -3.35
N GLY A 216 -23.00 23.57 -3.00
CA GLY A 216 -22.57 23.82 -1.62
C GLY A 216 -21.74 22.66 -1.07
N THR A 217 -21.94 22.33 0.21
CA THR A 217 -21.14 21.32 0.92
C THR A 217 -21.14 19.96 0.24
N LYS A 218 -22.27 19.53 -0.35
CA LYS A 218 -22.34 18.24 -1.06
C LYS A 218 -21.47 18.21 -2.32
N HIS A 219 -21.44 19.32 -3.07
CA HIS A 219 -20.57 19.44 -4.25
C HIS A 219 -19.10 19.51 -3.85
N LEU A 220 -18.78 20.25 -2.78
CA LEU A 220 -17.43 20.29 -2.24
C LEU A 220 -16.94 18.89 -1.86
N VAL A 221 -17.75 18.10 -1.14
CA VAL A 221 -17.39 16.72 -0.77
C VAL A 221 -17.22 15.81 -2.00
N ALA A 222 -18.08 15.96 -3.01
CA ALA A 222 -17.96 15.19 -4.24
C ALA A 222 -16.69 15.56 -5.03
N ARG A 223 -16.30 16.83 -5.06
CA ARG A 223 -15.13 17.30 -5.81
C ARG A 223 -13.81 17.00 -5.11
N GLU A 224 -13.75 17.19 -3.80
CA GLU A 224 -12.51 17.02 -3.02
C GLU A 224 -12.27 15.57 -2.57
N HIS A 225 -13.26 14.69 -2.74
CA HIS A 225 -13.24 13.30 -2.25
C HIS A 225 -13.00 13.17 -0.74
N GLU A 226 -13.30 14.22 0.01
CA GLU A 226 -13.06 14.32 1.44
C GLU A 226 -14.38 14.45 2.18
N LEU A 227 -14.62 13.55 3.15
CA LEU A 227 -15.85 13.59 3.95
C LEU A 227 -15.94 14.86 4.79
N MET A 228 -17.16 15.30 5.08
CA MET A 228 -17.38 16.53 5.84
C MET A 228 -18.57 16.42 6.79
N VAL A 229 -18.34 16.80 8.04
CA VAL A 229 -19.38 17.13 9.01
C VAL A 229 -19.82 18.57 8.76
N ALA A 230 -21.12 18.80 8.69
CA ALA A 230 -21.70 20.11 8.44
C ALA A 230 -22.99 20.32 9.24
N ARG A 231 -23.25 21.57 9.62
CA ARG A 231 -24.53 22.02 10.16
C ARG A 231 -25.43 22.47 9.01
N GLY A 232 -26.61 21.89 8.90
CA GLY A 232 -27.59 22.24 7.87
C GLY A 232 -28.04 23.70 8.02
N ARG A 233 -27.79 24.54 7.00
CA ARG A 233 -28.13 25.98 7.06
C ARG A 233 -29.63 26.26 7.20
N GLY A 234 -30.50 25.34 6.81
CA GLY A 234 -31.96 25.53 6.82
C GLY A 234 -32.66 24.94 8.04
N ASP A 235 -32.10 23.89 8.63
CA ASP A 235 -32.74 23.09 9.68
C ASP A 235 -31.86 22.89 10.92
N GLY A 236 -30.64 23.44 10.93
CA GLY A 236 -29.69 23.36 12.04
C GLY A 236 -29.13 21.96 12.30
N ARG A 237 -29.48 20.96 11.48
CA ARG A 237 -29.16 19.56 11.78
C ARG A 237 -27.72 19.24 11.44
N THR A 238 -27.08 18.45 12.30
CA THR A 238 -25.74 17.94 12.04
C THR A 238 -25.80 16.77 11.08
N VAL A 239 -25.02 16.85 10.02
CA VAL A 239 -24.90 15.81 9.02
C VAL A 239 -23.44 15.49 8.74
N LEU A 240 -23.15 14.24 8.45
CA LEU A 240 -21.89 13.81 7.86
C LEU A 240 -22.13 13.39 6.42
N ILE A 241 -21.38 13.96 5.49
CA ILE A 241 -21.45 13.67 4.07
C ILE A 241 -20.21 12.87 3.70
N VAL A 242 -20.42 11.65 3.22
CA VAL A 242 -19.37 10.69 2.84
C VAL A 242 -19.38 10.48 1.33
N PRO A 243 -18.26 10.68 0.63
CA PRO A 243 -18.17 10.41 -0.81
C PRO A 243 -18.02 8.91 -1.10
N GLU A 244 -18.74 8.44 -2.11
CA GLU A 244 -18.59 7.11 -2.69
C GLU A 244 -17.86 7.21 -4.03
N THR A 245 -16.58 6.87 -4.03
CA THR A 245 -15.69 7.09 -5.16
C THR A 245 -15.39 5.78 -5.89
N LYS A 246 -15.34 5.81 -7.23
CA LYS A 246 -14.86 4.71 -8.07
C LYS A 246 -14.01 5.28 -9.20
N ASP A 247 -12.86 4.67 -9.46
CA ASP A 247 -11.92 5.11 -10.52
C ASP A 247 -11.53 6.59 -10.42
N GLY A 248 -11.43 7.11 -9.19
CA GLY A 248 -11.12 8.51 -8.92
C GLY A 248 -12.27 9.48 -9.14
N GLN A 249 -13.50 8.99 -9.33
CA GLN A 249 -14.70 9.80 -9.52
C GLN A 249 -15.75 9.58 -8.43
N THR A 250 -16.45 10.63 -8.01
CA THR A 250 -17.60 10.50 -7.09
C THR A 250 -18.83 10.00 -7.82
N THR A 251 -19.23 8.77 -7.50
CA THR A 251 -20.41 8.10 -8.07
C THR A 251 -21.63 8.15 -7.14
N GLY A 252 -21.42 8.53 -5.88
CA GLY A 252 -22.49 8.62 -4.90
C GLY A 252 -22.08 9.43 -3.67
N LEU A 253 -23.07 9.80 -2.86
CA LEU A 253 -22.87 10.38 -1.55
C LEU A 253 -23.75 9.66 -0.55
N THR A 254 -23.19 9.31 0.60
CA THR A 254 -23.96 8.88 1.78
C THR A 254 -23.98 10.01 2.79
N LEU A 255 -25.17 10.52 3.09
CA LEU A 255 -25.37 11.56 4.10
C LEU A 255 -26.01 10.94 5.33
N LEU A 256 -25.33 11.01 6.47
CA LEU A 256 -25.82 10.55 7.77
C LEU A 256 -26.26 11.75 8.62
N HIS A 257 -27.40 11.63 9.32
CA HIS A 257 -27.81 12.57 10.35
C HIS A 257 -27.22 12.13 11.69
N LEU A 258 -26.40 13.00 12.29
CA LEU A 258 -25.62 12.66 13.48
C LEU A 258 -26.16 13.33 14.74
N ARG A 259 -26.07 12.61 15.86
CA ARG A 259 -26.00 13.20 17.20
C ARG A 259 -24.55 13.13 17.65
N LEU A 260 -23.96 14.27 17.99
CA LEU A 260 -22.58 14.34 18.47
C LEU A 260 -22.54 14.41 20.00
N VAL A 261 -21.38 14.07 20.56
CA VAL A 261 -21.08 14.37 21.97
C VAL A 261 -20.91 15.88 22.10
N ASP A 262 -21.39 16.49 23.19
CA ASP A 262 -21.26 17.95 23.37
C ASP A 262 -19.78 18.37 23.54
N ARG A 263 -19.02 17.58 24.31
CA ARG A 263 -17.59 17.83 24.60
C ARG A 263 -16.80 16.53 24.65
N LEU A 264 -15.53 16.60 24.28
CA LEU A 264 -14.59 15.47 24.34
C LEU A 264 -13.42 15.80 25.28
N PRO A 265 -12.81 14.79 25.93
CA PRO A 265 -11.51 14.98 26.56
C PRO A 265 -10.49 15.52 25.55
N ALA A 266 -9.60 16.43 25.97
CA ALA A 266 -8.66 17.12 25.08
C ALA A 266 -7.86 16.17 24.18
N ALA A 267 -7.34 15.07 24.75
CA ALA A 267 -6.61 14.04 24.00
C ALA A 267 -7.46 13.38 22.90
N THR A 268 -8.74 13.11 23.18
CA THR A 268 -9.68 12.54 22.21
C THR A 268 -10.05 13.56 21.13
N ALA A 269 -10.34 14.80 21.53
CA ALA A 269 -10.61 15.90 20.60
C ALA A 269 -9.44 16.12 19.63
N ARG A 270 -8.20 16.10 20.14
CA ARG A 270 -6.99 16.16 19.33
C ARG A 270 -6.89 15.02 18.32
N ALA A 271 -7.16 13.77 18.74
CA ALA A 271 -7.13 12.64 17.83
C ALA A 271 -8.16 12.78 16.70
N VAL A 272 -9.42 13.08 17.08
CA VAL A 272 -10.53 13.35 16.15
C VAL A 272 -10.14 14.43 15.13
N LEU A 273 -9.66 15.59 15.59
CA LEU A 273 -9.30 16.71 14.71
C LEU A 273 -8.02 16.47 13.89
N SER A 274 -7.13 15.59 14.34
CA SER A 274 -5.95 15.20 13.56
C SER A 274 -6.36 14.29 12.40
N GLY A 275 -7.27 13.35 12.65
CA GLY A 275 -7.82 12.42 11.66
C GLY A 275 -8.85 13.05 10.72
N TYR A 276 -9.55 14.09 11.16
CA TYR A 276 -10.58 14.77 10.39
C TYR A 276 -10.06 16.08 9.77
N ARG A 277 -9.86 16.06 8.45
CA ARG A 277 -9.46 17.21 7.62
C ARG A 277 -8.24 17.99 8.12
N ARG A 278 -7.36 17.33 8.88
CA ARG A 278 -6.16 17.91 9.51
C ARG A 278 -6.43 19.18 10.33
N ARG A 279 -7.64 19.29 10.89
CA ARG A 279 -8.09 20.51 11.59
C ARG A 279 -7.25 20.83 12.81
N TYR A 280 -6.74 19.82 13.51
CA TYR A 280 -5.87 20.04 14.68
C TYR A 280 -4.61 20.83 14.31
N GLN A 281 -3.93 20.42 13.24
CA GLN A 281 -2.71 21.10 12.80
C GLN A 281 -3.03 22.51 12.31
N ALA A 282 -4.09 22.68 11.50
CA ALA A 282 -4.50 24.00 11.04
C ALA A 282 -4.86 24.95 12.19
N LEU A 283 -5.57 24.47 13.21
CA LEU A 283 -5.91 25.25 14.40
C LEU A 283 -4.67 25.62 15.21
N ARG A 284 -3.79 24.65 15.46
CA ARG A 284 -2.53 24.90 16.16
C ARG A 284 -1.71 25.97 15.45
N ASP A 285 -1.52 25.84 14.15
CA ASP A 285 -0.73 26.77 13.34
C ASP A 285 -1.33 28.18 13.40
N ALA A 286 -2.66 28.30 13.26
CA ALA A 286 -3.38 29.58 13.35
C ALA A 286 -3.28 30.24 14.74
N VAL A 287 -3.34 29.46 15.82
CA VAL A 287 -3.18 29.99 17.18
C VAL A 287 -1.74 30.42 17.43
N THR A 288 -0.76 29.62 17.00
CA THR A 288 0.67 29.95 17.18
C THR A 288 1.16 31.10 16.30
N GLU A 289 0.33 31.61 15.40
CA GLU A 289 0.59 32.85 14.68
C GLU A 289 0.50 34.08 15.61
N THR A 290 -0.37 34.04 16.63
CA THR A 290 -0.57 35.16 17.58
C THR A 290 -0.16 34.84 19.01
N GLU A 291 -0.23 33.58 19.44
CA GLU A 291 0.05 33.13 20.80
C GLU A 291 1.38 32.35 20.87
N ASP A 292 2.13 32.49 21.97
CA ASP A 292 3.44 31.83 22.14
C ASP A 292 3.34 30.29 22.17
N HIS A 293 2.22 29.73 22.63
CA HIS A 293 2.01 28.29 22.73
C HIS A 293 0.55 27.89 22.51
N PHE A 294 0.35 26.71 21.95
CA PHE A 294 -0.98 26.12 21.79
C PHE A 294 -1.41 25.39 23.07
N ARG A 295 -2.50 25.86 23.69
CA ARG A 295 -3.12 25.24 24.85
C ARG A 295 -4.07 24.11 24.45
N ASP A 296 -3.55 22.88 24.43
CA ASP A 296 -4.31 21.68 24.03
C ASP A 296 -5.49 21.38 24.97
N ASP A 297 -5.37 21.74 26.24
CA ASP A 297 -6.37 21.56 27.28
C ASP A 297 -7.69 22.28 26.97
N LEU A 298 -7.64 23.44 26.30
CA LEU A 298 -8.81 24.21 25.90
C LEU A 298 -9.70 23.48 24.88
N LEU A 299 -9.20 22.44 24.20
CA LEU A 299 -10.02 21.59 23.32
C LEU A 299 -11.16 20.92 24.09
N ALA A 300 -10.95 20.58 25.36
CA ALA A 300 -11.98 19.98 26.20
C ALA A 300 -13.10 20.94 26.60
N GLU A 301 -12.89 22.24 26.41
CA GLU A 301 -13.85 23.28 26.75
C GLU A 301 -14.75 23.66 25.56
N GLN A 302 -14.39 23.24 24.35
CA GLN A 302 -15.13 23.58 23.14
C GLN A 302 -16.26 22.59 22.85
N ASP A 303 -17.32 23.12 22.22
CA ASP A 303 -18.36 22.29 21.62
C ASP A 303 -17.77 21.50 20.44
N VAL A 304 -18.06 20.18 20.39
CA VAL A 304 -17.52 19.29 19.35
C VAL A 304 -18.01 19.69 17.96
N LEU A 305 -19.26 20.13 17.83
CA LEU A 305 -19.80 20.51 16.53
C LEU A 305 -19.09 21.76 16.00
N ASP A 306 -18.80 22.74 16.86
CA ASP A 306 -17.99 23.90 16.51
C ASP A 306 -16.56 23.48 16.12
N LEU A 307 -15.91 22.62 16.90
CA LEU A 307 -14.57 22.09 16.57
C LEU A 307 -14.52 21.44 15.18
N LEU A 308 -15.59 20.78 14.74
CA LEU A 308 -15.66 20.09 13.45
C LEU A 308 -16.10 21.01 12.29
N CYS A 309 -16.94 22.01 12.55
CA CYS A 309 -17.61 22.79 11.49
C CYS A 309 -17.10 24.22 11.34
N ASP A 310 -16.69 24.88 12.43
CA ASP A 310 -16.39 26.30 12.38
C ASP A 310 -15.12 26.58 11.56
N PRO A 311 -14.99 27.77 10.94
CA PRO A 311 -13.75 28.18 10.31
C PRO A 311 -12.58 28.14 11.30
N ILE A 312 -11.39 27.74 10.83
CA ILE A 312 -10.21 27.58 11.68
C ILE A 312 -9.83 28.91 12.36
N LEU A 313 -9.95 30.04 11.66
CA LEU A 313 -9.64 31.36 12.21
C LEU A 313 -10.61 31.76 13.33
N ASP A 314 -11.92 31.53 13.14
CA ASP A 314 -12.94 31.81 14.17
C ASP A 314 -12.75 30.93 15.42
N LEU A 315 -12.29 29.68 15.24
CA LEU A 315 -11.91 28.81 16.36
C LEU A 315 -10.63 29.28 17.06
N ALA A 316 -9.62 29.71 16.29
CA ALA A 316 -8.36 30.21 16.84
C ALA A 316 -8.55 31.45 17.71
N ASP A 317 -9.52 32.31 17.38
CA ASP A 317 -9.88 33.46 18.20
C ASP A 317 -10.31 33.08 19.63
N ARG A 318 -10.84 31.87 19.84
CA ARG A 318 -11.22 31.35 21.18
C ARG A 318 -10.03 30.96 22.05
N TRP A 319 -8.82 30.90 21.47
CA TRP A 319 -7.57 30.65 22.17
C TRP A 319 -6.83 31.94 22.56
N ARG A 320 -7.33 33.11 22.14
CA ARG A 320 -6.78 34.40 22.54
C ARG A 320 -7.13 34.72 23.99
N ALA A 321 -6.14 35.18 24.74
CA ALA A 321 -6.29 35.63 26.13
C ALA A 321 -6.73 37.11 26.21
#